data_AF-A0AB37QJ55-F1
#
_entry.id   AF-A0AB37QJ55-F1
#
_cell.length_a   1.000
_cell.length_b   1.000
_cell.length_c   1.000
_cell.angle_alpha   90.00
_cell.angle_beta   90.00
_cell.angle_gamma   90.00
#
_symmetry.space_group_name_H-M   'P 1'
#
loop_
_entity.id
_entity.type
_entity.pdbx_description
1 polymer ?
#
loop_
_entity_poly.entity_id
_entity_poly.type
_entity_poly.pdbx_seq_one_letter_code
_entity_poly.pdbx_strand_id
1 'polypeptide(L)' 'MEHQNMISFNSLQRHLDNSSNRAQTNMEDAAMQASESGSIEDMQAFNDAQQQADVANIAVNESLRAKHGITKAIIDGIQ' A
#
# COMPACT_ATOMS: atom_id res chain seq x y z
N MET A 1 10.49 -22.53 -12.77
CA MET A 1 10.75 -21.08 -12.68
C MET A 1 9.50 -20.29 -12.25
N GLU A 2 8.28 -20.72 -12.57
CA GLU A 2 7.03 -20.01 -12.18
C GLU A 2 6.73 -20.00 -10.66
N HIS A 3 7.02 -21.09 -9.95
CA HIS A 3 6.81 -21.16 -8.48
C HIS A 3 7.60 -20.10 -7.70
N GLN A 4 8.83 -19.77 -8.13
CA GLN A 4 9.64 -18.74 -7.46
C GLN A 4 9.05 -17.34 -7.66
N ASN A 5 8.55 -17.02 -8.86
CA ASN A 5 7.89 -15.74 -9.15
C ASN A 5 6.62 -15.53 -8.30
N MET A 6 5.80 -16.56 -8.16
CA MET A 6 4.59 -16.50 -7.33
C MET A 6 4.89 -16.33 -5.84
N ILE A 7 5.97 -16.98 -5.33
CA ILE A 7 6.42 -16.81 -3.94
C ILE A 7 6.93 -15.37 -3.71
N SER A 8 7.75 -14.84 -4.62
CA SER A 8 8.25 -13.47 -4.55
C SER A 8 7.12 -12.43 -4.60
N PHE A 9 6.11 -12.65 -5.47
CA PHE A 9 4.95 -11.77 -5.55
C PHE A 9 4.12 -11.78 -4.25
N ASN A 10 3.85 -12.95 -3.67
CA ASN A 10 3.13 -13.03 -2.39
C ASN A 10 3.90 -12.34 -1.25
N SER A 11 5.23 -12.45 -1.24
CA SER A 11 6.07 -11.72 -0.28
C SER A 11 5.94 -10.20 -0.46
N LEU A 12 6.02 -9.72 -1.70
CA LEU A 12 5.83 -8.30 -2.02
C LEU A 12 4.44 -7.82 -1.59
N GLN A 13 3.39 -8.59 -1.89
CA GLN A 13 2.02 -8.27 -1.51
C GLN A 13 1.90 -8.11 0.02
N ARG A 14 2.41 -9.06 0.81
CA ARG A 14 2.40 -8.97 2.28
C ARG A 14 3.15 -7.75 2.80
N HIS A 15 4.29 -7.39 2.19
CA HIS A 15 5.02 -6.19 2.59
C HIS A 15 4.23 -4.91 2.29
N LEU A 16 3.60 -4.83 1.12
CA LEU A 16 2.76 -3.70 0.74
C LEU A 16 1.52 -3.60 1.64
N ASP A 17 0.85 -4.71 1.94
CA ASP A 17 -0.29 -4.75 2.86
C ASP A 17 0.11 -4.25 4.26
N ASN A 18 1.24 -4.72 4.79
CA ASN A 18 1.76 -4.27 6.08
C ASN A 18 2.14 -2.78 6.06
N SER A 19 2.75 -2.30 4.98
CA SER A 19 3.13 -0.90 4.82
C SER A 19 1.90 0.00 4.72
N SER A 20 0.87 -0.43 3.98
CA SER A 20 -0.40 0.28 3.83
C SER A 20 -1.14 0.38 5.16
N ASN A 21 -1.25 -0.73 5.90
CA ASN A 21 -1.87 -0.74 7.22
C ASN A 21 -1.14 0.21 8.19
N ARG A 22 0.20 0.19 8.19
CA ARG A 22 0.98 1.11 9.04
C ARG A 22 0.78 2.57 8.64
N ALA A 23 0.80 2.89 7.35
CA ALA A 23 0.59 4.26 6.88
C ALA A 23 -0.82 4.77 7.22
N GLN A 24 -1.83 3.91 7.12
CA GLN A 24 -3.20 4.23 7.49
C GLN A 24 -3.36 4.47 8.98
N THR A 25 -2.80 3.61 9.84
CA THR A 25 -2.80 3.83 11.30
C THR A 25 -2.08 5.13 11.66
N ASN A 26 -0.90 5.39 11.08
CA ASN A 26 -0.17 6.64 11.35
C ASN A 26 -0.95 7.89 10.92
N MET A 27 -1.67 7.81 9.80
CA MET A 27 -2.53 8.90 9.32
C MET A 27 -3.72 9.13 10.27
N GLU A 28 -4.36 8.06 10.74
CA GLU A 28 -5.46 8.14 11.72
C GLU A 28 -4.97 8.75 13.05
N ASP A 29 -3.82 8.31 13.55
CA ASP A 29 -3.20 8.86 14.76
C ASP A 29 -2.87 10.35 14.60
N ALA A 30 -2.26 10.73 13.47
CA ALA A 30 -1.95 12.14 13.17
C ALA A 30 -3.22 13.00 13.01
N ALA A 31 -4.29 12.43 12.46
CA ALA A 31 -5.58 13.12 12.35
C ALA A 31 -6.21 13.37 13.73
N MET A 32 -6.12 12.40 14.66
CA MET A 32 -6.58 12.58 16.04
C MET A 32 -5.76 13.68 16.74
N GLN A 33 -4.43 13.62 16.64
CA GLN A 33 -3.54 14.60 17.25
C GLN A 33 -3.79 16.02 16.71
N ALA A 34 -3.91 16.18 15.40
CA ALA A 34 -4.20 17.48 14.77
C ALA A 34 -5.57 18.02 15.19
N SER A 35 -6.57 17.14 15.35
CA SER A 35 -7.90 17.53 15.80
C SER A 35 -7.93 18.00 17.25
N GLU A 36 -7.10 17.41 18.11
CA GLU A 36 -6.98 17.77 19.53
C GLU A 36 -6.17 19.05 19.75
N SER A 37 -5.06 19.21 19.03
CA SER A 37 -4.13 20.33 19.27
C SER A 37 -4.50 21.61 18.51
N GLY A 38 -5.06 21.47 17.31
CA GLY A 38 -5.28 22.59 16.39
C GLY A 38 -3.99 23.32 15.94
N SER A 39 -2.81 22.74 16.18
CA SER A 39 -1.52 23.36 15.84
C SER A 39 -1.22 23.22 14.35
N ILE A 40 -0.44 24.16 13.81
CA ILE A 40 -0.03 24.11 12.39
C ILE A 40 0.91 22.92 12.15
N GLU A 41 1.79 22.66 13.10
CA GLU A 41 2.75 21.56 13.07
C GLU A 41 2.05 20.20 13.01
N ASP A 42 1.00 19.99 13.81
CA ASP A 42 0.24 18.73 13.79
C ASP A 42 -0.62 18.61 12.52
N MET A 43 -1.17 19.73 12.01
CA MET A 43 -1.85 19.74 10.71
C MET A 43 -0.91 19.38 9.55
N GLN A 44 0.35 19.82 9.61
CA GLN A 44 1.39 19.43 8.64
C GLN A 44 1.75 17.96 8.76
N ALA A 45 1.94 17.45 9.99
CA ALA A 45 2.21 16.04 10.23
C ALA A 45 1.07 15.14 9.71
N PHE A 46 -0.18 15.56 9.90
CA PHE A 46 -1.33 14.89 9.30
C PHE A 46 -1.26 14.89 7.77
N ASN A 47 -0.94 16.02 7.15
CA ASN A 47 -0.84 16.10 5.69
C ASN A 47 0.26 15.16 5.13
N ASP A 48 1.41 15.10 5.79
CA ASP A 48 2.50 14.20 5.40
C ASP A 48 2.11 12.72 5.57
N ALA A 49 1.42 12.39 6.67
CA ALA A 49 0.92 11.04 6.90
C ALA A 49 -0.15 10.63 5.89
N GLN A 50 -1.06 11.55 5.52
CA GLN A 50 -2.07 11.35 4.48
C GLN A 50 -1.42 11.04 3.12
N GLN A 51 -0.41 11.82 2.71
CA GLN A 51 0.30 11.56 1.46
C GLN A 51 0.99 10.19 1.45
N GLN A 52 1.58 9.77 2.58
CA GLN A 52 2.17 8.45 2.70
C GLN A 52 1.14 7.33 2.59
N ALA A 53 -0.03 7.49 3.20
CA ALA A 53 -1.14 6.54 3.08
C ALA A 53 -1.66 6.43 1.63
N ASP A 54 -1.77 7.56 0.93
CA ASP A 54 -2.20 7.59 -0.47
C ASP A 54 -1.21 6.84 -1.39
N VAL A 55 0.09 7.09 -1.22
CA VAL A 55 1.15 6.39 -1.97
C VAL A 55 1.12 4.89 -1.68
N ALA A 56 0.95 4.49 -0.42
CA ALA A 56 0.89 3.08 -0.04
C ALA A 56 -0.33 2.38 -0.70
N ASN A 57 -1.49 3.04 -0.72
CA ASN A 57 -2.69 2.54 -1.39
C ASN A 57 -2.50 2.40 -2.90
N ILE A 58 -1.83 3.37 -3.55
CA ILE A 58 -1.50 3.27 -4.98
C ILE A 58 -0.62 2.03 -5.24
N ALA A 59 0.40 1.81 -4.41
CA ALA A 59 1.30 0.67 -4.56
C ALA A 59 0.58 -0.68 -4.39
N VAL A 60 -0.35 -0.80 -3.43
CA VAL A 60 -1.19 -2.00 -3.25
C VAL A 60 -2.07 -2.24 -4.49
N ASN A 61 -2.72 -1.21 -5.00
CA ASN A 61 -3.58 -1.33 -6.18
C ASN A 61 -2.80 -1.73 -7.44
N GLU A 62 -1.61 -1.18 -7.64
CA GLU A 62 -0.79 -1.54 -8.78
C GLU A 62 -0.23 -2.97 -8.66
N SER A 63 0.11 -3.40 -7.44
CA SER A 63 0.46 -4.80 -7.18
C SER A 63 -0.68 -5.76 -7.58
N LEU A 64 -1.93 -5.45 -7.20
CA LEU A 64 -3.10 -6.25 -7.60
C LEU A 64 -3.26 -6.31 -9.13
N ARG A 65 -3.06 -5.18 -9.82
CA ARG A 65 -3.10 -5.12 -11.29
C ARG A 65 -2.02 -6.01 -11.90
N ALA A 66 -0.79 -5.94 -11.39
CA ALA A 66 0.32 -6.78 -11.85
C ALA A 66 0.02 -8.27 -11.65
N LYS A 67 -0.55 -8.66 -10.49
CA LYS A 67 -0.98 -10.04 -10.21
C LYS A 67 -1.95 -10.57 -11.27
N HIS A 68 -2.97 -9.76 -11.58
CA HIS A 68 -3.97 -10.13 -12.58
C HIS A 68 -3.35 -10.23 -13.97
N GLY A 69 -2.46 -9.30 -14.34
CA GLY A 69 -1.71 -9.35 -15.61
C GLY A 69 -0.88 -10.62 -15.76
N ILE A 70 -0.14 -11.00 -14.71
CA ILE A 70 0.65 -12.25 -14.69
C ILE A 70 -0.25 -13.47 -14.85
N THR A 71 -1.36 -13.51 -14.10
CA THR A 71 -2.31 -14.62 -14.15
C THR A 71 -2.90 -14.79 -15.54
N LYS A 72 -3.29 -13.68 -16.18
CA LYS A 72 -3.80 -13.69 -17.55
C LYS A 72 -2.75 -14.21 -18.54
N ALA A 73 -1.51 -13.73 -18.45
CA ALA A 73 -0.43 -14.14 -19.36
C ALA A 73 -0.11 -15.64 -19.25
N ILE A 74 -0.21 -16.23 -18.06
CA ILE A 74 -0.08 -17.69 -17.86
C ILE A 74 -1.21 -18.44 -18.56
N ILE A 75 -2.46 -17.98 -18.41
CA ILE A 75 -3.63 -18.62 -19.06
C ILE A 75 -3.52 -18.52 -20.59
N ASP A 76 -3.20 -17.35 -21.11
CA ASP A 76 -3.08 -17.10 -22.54
C ASP A 76 -1.90 -17.88 -23.15
N GLY A 77 -0.82 -18.13 -22.38
CA GLY A 77 0.34 -18.92 -22.83
C GLY A 77 0.19 -20.44 -22.70
N ILE A 78 -0.86 -20.94 -22.03
CA ILE A 78 -1.19 -22.37 -21.94
C ILE A 78 -2.04 -22.83 -23.14
N GLN A 79 -2.66 -21.89 -23.86
CA GLN A 79 -3.42 -22.14 -25.11
C GLN A 79 -2.48 -22.25 -26.32
#